data_AF-A0A8T4J4P0-F1
#
_entry.id   AF-A0A8T4J4P0-F1
#
_cell.length_a   1.000
_cell.length_b   1.000
_cell.length_c   1.000
_cell.angle_alpha   90.00
_cell.angle_beta   90.00
_cell.angle_gamma   90.00
#
_symmetry.space_group_name_H-M   'P 1'
#
loop_
_entity.id
_entity.type
_entity.pdbx_description
1 polymer ?
#
loop_
_entity_poly.entity_id
_entity_poly.type
_entity_poly.pdbx_seq_one_letter_code
_entity_poly.pdbx_strand_id
1 'polypeptide(L)'
;MLLRHQGIGLSEPMLFGLGSGLSFLYWDSKAMGFPFLAGRVRPFDLTRNLATALDLQLQVLETTSPRKAWANVAAPLDAGHPVGLQLDSYHLDYFTSSVHFG
;
A
#
# COMPACT_ATOMS: atom_id res chain seq x y z
N MET A 1 9.54 -7.80 1.20
CA MET A 1 9.52 -8.60 2.44
C MET A 1 8.50 -9.74 2.34
N LEU A 2 7.20 -9.49 2.13
CA LEU A 2 6.16 -10.53 1.99
C LEU A 2 6.41 -11.50 0.81
N LEU A 3 6.68 -10.99 -0.40
CA LEU A 3 6.94 -11.84 -1.56
C LEU A 3 8.19 -12.72 -1.38
N ARG A 4 9.25 -12.17 -0.76
CA ARG A 4 10.46 -12.95 -0.44
C ARG A 4 10.18 -14.07 0.54
N HIS A 5 9.28 -13.87 1.50
CA HIS A 5 8.85 -14.94 2.42
C HIS A 5 8.12 -16.08 1.69
N GLN A 6 7.48 -15.78 0.55
CA GLN A 6 6.87 -16.78 -0.34
C GLN A 6 7.87 -17.33 -1.38
N GLY A 7 9.17 -17.09 -1.22
CA GLY A 7 10.21 -17.53 -2.17
C GLY A 7 10.29 -16.70 -3.46
N ILE A 8 9.52 -15.63 -3.57
CA ILE A 8 9.48 -14.78 -4.77
C ILE A 8 10.50 -13.64 -4.62
N GLY A 9 11.64 -13.79 -5.28
CA GLY A 9 12.71 -12.81 -5.34
C GLY A 9 12.58 -11.87 -6.53
N LEU A 10 12.07 -10.66 -6.32
CA LEU A 10 12.00 -9.62 -7.35
C LEU A 10 12.97 -8.48 -7.07
N SER A 11 13.55 -7.91 -8.13
CA SER A 11 14.30 -6.66 -8.07
C SER A 11 13.36 -5.46 -8.03
N GLU A 12 13.85 -4.32 -7.56
CA GLU A 12 13.06 -3.07 -7.53
C GLU A 12 12.53 -2.67 -8.92
N PRO A 13 13.31 -2.72 -10.02
CA PRO A 13 12.79 -2.45 -11.35
C PRO A 13 11.63 -3.37 -11.76
N MET A 14 11.68 -4.65 -11.36
CA MET A 14 10.58 -5.59 -11.63
C MET A 14 9.34 -5.26 -10.81
N LEU A 15 9.49 -4.91 -9.53
CA LEU A 15 8.38 -4.47 -8.69
C LEU A 15 7.73 -3.20 -9.26
N PHE A 16 8.55 -2.26 -9.74
CA PHE A 16 8.09 -1.02 -10.36
C PHE A 16 7.35 -1.28 -11.68
N GLY A 17 7.89 -2.13 -12.56
CA GLY A 17 7.27 -2.47 -13.83
C GLY A 17 5.97 -3.27 -13.66
N LEU A 18 6.02 -4.39 -12.92
CA LEU A 18 4.87 -5.28 -12.70
C LEU A 18 3.77 -4.63 -11.86
N GLY A 19 4.13 -3.74 -10.94
CA GLY A 19 3.19 -2.96 -10.15
C GLY A 19 2.54 -1.80 -10.91
N SER A 20 2.91 -1.56 -12.18
CA SER A 20 2.52 -0.38 -12.96
C SER A 20 2.84 0.91 -12.21
N GLY A 21 4.06 1.01 -11.66
CA GLY A 21 4.49 2.07 -10.75
C GLY A 21 4.46 3.48 -11.37
N LEU A 22 4.76 3.57 -12.67
CA LEU A 22 4.72 4.81 -13.43
C LEU A 22 3.27 5.16 -13.80
N SER A 23 2.82 6.33 -13.39
CA SER A 23 1.51 6.86 -13.77
C SER A 23 1.63 8.35 -14.06
N PHE A 24 0.70 8.90 -14.82
CA PHE A 24 0.62 10.34 -15.07
C PHE A 24 -0.84 10.78 -14.99
N LEU A 25 -1.12 11.70 -14.07
CA LEU A 25 -2.41 12.33 -13.90
C LEU A 25 -2.21 13.85 -13.88
N TYR A 26 -2.89 14.52 -14.80
CA TYR A 26 -3.05 15.97 -14.79
C TYR A 26 -4.52 16.26 -14.50
N TRP A 27 -4.80 16.99 -13.43
CA TRP A 27 -6.14 17.42 -13.07
C TRP A 27 -6.17 18.92 -12.82
N ASP A 28 -6.86 19.63 -13.71
CA ASP A 28 -7.14 21.05 -13.58
C ASP A 28 -8.64 21.28 -13.38
N SER A 29 -9.02 22.08 -12.38
CA SER A 29 -10.42 22.36 -12.08
C SER A 29 -10.60 23.83 -11.71
N LYS A 30 -11.73 24.44 -12.08
CA LYS A 30 -12.03 25.86 -11.80
C LYS A 30 -12.04 26.21 -10.30
N ALA A 31 -12.22 25.23 -9.42
CA ALA A 31 -12.19 25.42 -7.97
C ALA A 31 -10.78 25.27 -7.36
N MET A 32 -9.79 24.86 -8.17
CA MET A 32 -8.40 24.68 -7.76
C MET A 32 -7.58 25.91 -8.18
N GLY A 33 -6.77 26.45 -7.27
CA GLY A 33 -5.89 27.60 -7.57
C GLY A 33 -4.70 27.27 -8.47
N PHE A 34 -4.43 25.98 -8.69
CA PHE A 34 -3.37 25.45 -9.53
C PHE A 34 -3.69 23.99 -9.94
N PRO A 35 -3.20 23.50 -11.08
CA PRO A 35 -3.45 22.13 -11.52
C PRO A 35 -2.70 21.11 -10.66
N PHE A 36 -3.35 19.98 -10.36
CA PHE A 36 -2.76 18.85 -9.68
C PHE A 36 -2.04 17.94 -10.67
N LEU A 37 -0.79 17.61 -10.35
CA LEU A 37 0.05 16.68 -11.10
C LEU A 37 0.40 15.49 -10.21
N ALA A 38 0.10 14.28 -10.68
CA ALA A 38 0.51 13.03 -10.03
C ALA A 38 1.31 12.17 -11.00
N GLY A 39 2.47 11.68 -10.54
CA GLY A 39 3.43 10.91 -11.33
C GLY A 39 3.54 9.43 -10.94
N ARG A 40 2.68 8.95 -10.04
CA ARG A 40 2.79 7.60 -9.46
C ARG A 40 1.42 6.96 -9.30
N VAL A 41 1.41 5.64 -9.41
CA VAL A 41 0.25 4.83 -9.05
C VAL A 41 -0.07 4.97 -7.56
N ARG A 42 -1.34 4.82 -7.18
CA ARG A 42 -1.74 4.83 -5.76
C ARG A 42 -1.03 3.69 -5.03
N PRO A 43 -0.55 3.90 -3.78
CA PRO A 43 0.21 2.89 -3.03
C PRO A 43 -0.42 1.49 -3.04
N PHE A 44 -1.73 1.45 -2.85
CA PHE A 44 -2.44 0.18 -2.77
C PHE A 44 -2.67 -0.48 -4.12
N ASP A 45 -2.88 0.33 -5.16
CA ASP A 45 -3.02 -0.16 -6.54
C ASP A 45 -1.71 -0.82 -7.00
N LEU A 46 -0.54 -0.33 -6.57
CA LEU A 46 0.74 -1.00 -6.84
C LEU A 46 0.74 -2.46 -6.35
N THR A 47 0.27 -2.68 -5.12
CA THR A 47 0.22 -4.02 -4.51
C THR A 47 -0.81 -4.91 -5.18
N ARG A 48 -1.98 -4.35 -5.54
CA ARG A 48 -3.01 -5.08 -6.30
C ARG A 48 -2.52 -5.48 -7.69
N ASN A 49 -1.91 -4.56 -8.43
CA ASN A 49 -1.36 -4.83 -9.76
C ASN A 49 -0.31 -5.92 -9.71
N LEU A 50 0.59 -5.84 -8.74
CA LEU A 50 1.64 -6.84 -8.54
C LEU A 50 1.06 -8.22 -8.21
N ALA A 51 0.05 -8.30 -7.34
CA ALA A 51 -0.62 -9.56 -7.04
C ALA A 51 -1.30 -10.16 -8.27
N THR A 52 -2.03 -9.35 -9.05
CA THR A 52 -2.64 -9.78 -10.31
C THR A 52 -1.61 -10.25 -11.33
N ALA A 53 -0.52 -9.49 -11.51
CA ALA A 53 0.52 -9.81 -12.50
C ALA A 53 1.28 -11.10 -12.17
N LEU A 54 1.32 -11.48 -10.90
CA LEU A 54 1.97 -12.70 -10.40
C LEU A 54 0.98 -13.84 -10.11
N ASP A 55 -0.30 -13.66 -10.42
CA ASP A 55 -1.39 -14.60 -10.13
C ASP A 55 -1.45 -15.02 -8.64
N LEU A 56 -1.27 -14.03 -7.75
CA LEU A 56 -1.29 -14.22 -6.30
C LEU A 56 -2.65 -13.83 -5.71
N GLN A 57 -3.12 -14.63 -4.76
CA GLN A 57 -4.28 -14.27 -3.95
C GLN A 57 -3.92 -13.16 -2.95
N LEU A 58 -4.49 -11.97 -3.13
CA LEU A 58 -4.36 -10.85 -2.20
C LEU A 58 -5.57 -10.79 -1.25
N GLN A 59 -5.35 -11.11 0.02
CA GLN A 59 -6.35 -10.92 1.08
C GLN A 59 -6.18 -9.54 1.72
N VAL A 60 -7.26 -8.75 1.74
CA VAL A 60 -7.30 -7.41 2.32
C VAL A 60 -8.37 -7.39 3.39
N LEU A 61 -8.01 -7.01 4.61
CA LEU A 61 -8.92 -6.91 5.75
C LEU A 61 -8.91 -5.48 6.28
N GLU A 62 -10.04 -4.79 6.13
CA GLU A 62 -10.24 -3.44 6.65
C GLU A 62 -11.32 -3.46 7.75
N THR A 63 -11.07 -2.75 8.84
CA THR A 63 -12.04 -2.65 9.94
C THR A 63 -11.80 -1.39 10.76
N THR A 64 -12.89 -0.81 11.27
CA THR A 64 -12.86 0.33 12.20
C THR A 64 -12.71 -0.09 13.66
N SER A 65 -12.76 -1.39 13.98
CA SER A 65 -12.63 -1.90 15.35
C SER A 65 -11.16 -2.17 15.68
N PRO A 66 -10.55 -1.47 16.66
CA PRO A 66 -9.15 -1.70 17.03
C PRO A 66 -8.88 -3.14 17.49
N ARG A 67 -9.82 -3.73 18.24
CA ARG A 67 -9.72 -5.12 18.68
C ARG A 67 -9.71 -6.10 17.51
N LYS A 68 -10.57 -5.89 16.50
CA LYS A 68 -10.62 -6.74 15.31
C LYS A 68 -9.38 -6.52 14.44
N ALA A 69 -8.92 -5.28 14.30
CA ALA A 69 -7.69 -4.94 13.58
C ALA A 69 -6.48 -5.66 14.19
N TRP A 70 -6.34 -5.62 15.52
CA TRP A 70 -5.28 -6.35 16.22
C TRP A 70 -5.36 -7.85 15.98
N ALA A 71 -6.55 -8.46 16.10
CA ALA A 71 -6.72 -9.89 15.86
C ALA A 71 -6.37 -10.30 14.42
N ASN A 72 -6.74 -9.49 13.42
CA ASN A 72 -6.41 -9.72 12.01
C ASN A 72 -4.90 -9.71 11.74
N VAL A 73 -4.12 -9.03 12.58
CA VAL A 73 -2.66 -8.90 12.47
C VAL A 73 -1.94 -9.96 13.30
N ALA A 74 -2.34 -10.13 14.56
CA ALA A 74 -1.70 -11.04 15.50
C ALA A 74 -1.88 -12.51 15.11
N ALA A 75 -3.10 -12.93 14.71
CA ALA A 75 -3.35 -14.34 14.44
C ALA A 75 -2.51 -14.92 13.28
N PRO A 76 -2.35 -14.24 12.12
CA PRO A 76 -1.45 -14.72 11.08
C PRO A 76 0.03 -14.68 11.50
N LEU A 77 0.44 -13.65 12.24
CA LEU A 77 1.81 -13.53 12.75
C LEU A 77 2.17 -14.67 13.71
N ASP A 78 1.27 -15.00 14.63
CA ASP A 78 1.41 -16.12 15.56
C ASP A 78 1.51 -17.47 14.81
N ALA A 79 0.85 -17.56 13.65
CA ALA A 79 0.94 -18.70 12.74
C ALA A 79 2.17 -18.66 11.80
N GLY A 80 3.11 -17.72 11.99
CA GLY A 80 4.33 -17.59 11.18
C GLY A 80 4.12 -16.97 9.79
N HIS A 81 2.98 -16.33 9.54
CA HIS A 81 2.69 -15.67 8.27
C HIS A 81 2.88 -14.15 8.41
N PRO A 82 3.82 -13.54 7.67
CA PRO A 82 3.98 -12.09 7.69
C PRO A 82 2.74 -11.40 7.12
N VAL A 83 2.42 -10.23 7.68
CA VAL A 83 1.30 -9.39 7.24
C VAL A 83 1.78 -8.01 6.80
N GLY A 84 1.13 -7.45 5.77
CA GLY A 84 1.34 -6.06 5.35
C GLY A 84 0.39 -5.13 6.09
N LEU A 85 0.91 -3.99 6.57
CA LEU A 85 0.11 -2.95 7.19
C LEU A 85 0.14 -1.70 6.31
N GLN A 86 -1.04 -1.18 5.97
CA GLN A 86 -1.18 0.16 5.40
C GLN A 86 -1.64 1.07 6.54
N LEU A 87 -0.78 2.04 6.91
CA LEU A 87 -0.98 2.94 8.04
C LEU A 87 -0.71 4.37 7.56
N ASP A 88 -1.35 5.34 8.21
CA ASP A 88 -1.04 6.76 8.03
C ASP A 88 -0.10 7.21 9.15
N SER A 89 1.06 7.74 8.78
CA SER A 89 2.05 8.25 9.72
C SER A 89 1.53 9.42 10.56
N TYR A 90 0.45 10.08 10.12
CA TYR A 90 -0.27 11.09 10.89
C TYR A 90 -0.63 10.63 12.31
N HIS A 91 -0.89 9.33 12.50
CA HIS A 91 -1.29 8.77 13.80
C HIS A 91 -0.11 8.42 14.73
N LEU A 92 1.13 8.69 14.31
CA LEU A 92 2.31 8.42 15.13
C LEU A 92 2.62 9.63 16.00
N ASP A 93 2.65 9.44 17.33
CA ASP A 93 2.85 10.51 18.31
C ASP A 93 4.14 11.33 18.11
N TYR A 94 5.15 10.72 17.46
CA TYR A 94 6.44 11.33 17.17
C TYR A 94 6.51 12.00 15.78
N PHE A 95 5.47 11.88 14.95
CA PHE A 95 5.42 12.46 13.61
C PHE A 95 4.71 13.81 13.68
N THR A 96 5.48 14.88 13.88
CA THR A 96 4.95 16.23 14.15
C THR A 96 4.38 16.97 12.93
N SER A 97 4.33 16.32 11.76
CA SER A 97 3.81 16.90 10.53
C SER A 97 2.34 16.50 10.34
N SER A 98 1.46 17.48 10.16
CA SER A 98 0.00 17.29 9.97
C SER A 98 -0.38 16.80 8.57
N VAL A 99 0.50 16.05 7.90
CA VAL A 99 0.29 15.57 6.54
C VAL A 99 -0.19 14.12 6.60
N HIS A 100 -1.32 13.86 5.94
CA HIS A 100 -1.85 12.52 5.75
C HIS A 100 -1.14 11.82 4.58
N PHE A 101 -0.63 10.62 4.82
CA PHE A 101 0.00 9.77 3.81
C PHE A 101 -0.93 8.58 3.53
N GLY A 102 -1.94 8.81 2.69
CA GLY A 102 -2.85 7.76 2.19
C GLY A 102 -2.22 6.80 1.18
#